data_AF-A0A971A2G9-F1
#
_entry.id   AF-A0A971A2G9-F1
#
_cell.length_a   1.000
_cell.length_b   1.000
_cell.length_c   1.000
_cell.angle_alpha   90.00
_cell.angle_beta   90.00
_cell.angle_gamma   90.00
#
_symmetry.space_group_name_H-M   'P 1'
#
loop_
_entity.id
_entity.type
_entity.pdbx_description
1 polymer ?
#
loop_
_entity_poly.entity_id
_entity_poly.type
_entity_poly.pdbx_seq_one_letter_code
_entity_poly.pdbx_strand_id
1 'polypeptide(L)' 'VVPLTTGKTYPFRVATKVAGKPGVAAVDQVRTVDKQRLVKKVGTVCGQMRQNLLNALAALFAN' A
#
# COMPACT_ATOMS: atom_id res chain seq x y z
N VAL A 1 2.30 7.24 -4.62
CA VAL A 1 2.48 6.49 -3.35
C VAL A 1 1.11 6.22 -2.72
N VAL A 2 0.99 5.19 -1.88
CA VAL A 2 -0.21 4.92 -1.08
C VAL A 2 0.14 5.04 0.41
N PRO A 3 -0.74 5.56 1.27
CA PRO A 3 -0.49 5.56 2.71
C PRO A 3 -0.66 4.16 3.30
N LEU A 4 0.13 3.89 4.34
CA LEU A 4 -0.07 2.76 5.24
C LEU A 4 -0.85 3.27 6.45
N THR A 5 -1.97 2.62 6.78
CA THR A 5 -2.84 3.01 7.88
C THR A 5 -3.10 1.81 8.78
N THR A 6 -3.42 2.02 10.05
CA THR A 6 -4.06 0.99 10.87
C THR A 6 -5.53 0.90 10.49
N GLY A 7 -6.10 -0.30 10.35
CA GLY A 7 -7.50 -0.43 9.97
C GLY A 7 -7.90 -1.84 9.57
N LYS A 8 -9.14 -1.97 9.06
CA LYS A 8 -9.71 -3.22 8.57
C LYS A 8 -9.45 -3.39 7.08
N THR A 9 -9.31 -4.63 6.64
CA THR A 9 -9.19 -5.02 5.24
C THR A 9 -10.55 -4.88 4.54
N TYR A 10 -10.55 -4.31 3.34
CA TYR A 10 -11.66 -4.27 2.36
C TYR A 10 -11.04 -4.17 0.95
N PRO A 11 -11.78 -4.25 -0.17
CA PRO A 11 -11.22 -4.55 -1.50
C PRO A 11 -9.96 -3.74 -1.91
N PHE A 12 -9.89 -2.45 -1.56
CA PHE A 12 -8.75 -1.59 -1.87
C PHE A 12 -7.79 -1.33 -0.69
N ARG A 13 -7.99 -2.01 0.46
CA ARG A 13 -7.10 -1.97 1.63
C ARG A 13 -6.38 -3.30 1.77
N VAL A 14 -5.19 -3.39 1.18
CA VAL A 14 -4.39 -4.62 1.20
C VAL A 14 -3.68 -4.76 2.54
N ALA A 15 -3.79 -5.92 3.20
CA ALA A 15 -3.11 -6.17 4.47
C ALA A 15 -1.58 -6.12 4.32
N THR A 16 -0.90 -5.51 5.30
CA THR A 16 0.54 -5.29 5.31
C THR A 16 1.14 -5.48 6.69
N LYS A 17 2.45 -5.75 6.74
CA LYS A 17 3.25 -5.67 7.97
C LYS A 17 4.54 -4.94 7.64
N VAL A 18 4.74 -3.76 8.24
CA VAL A 18 5.91 -2.91 7.98
C VAL A 18 6.60 -2.60 9.29
N ALA A 19 7.91 -2.81 9.35
CA ALA A 19 8.71 -2.65 10.58
C ALA A 19 8.11 -3.37 11.80
N GLY A 20 7.59 -4.59 11.60
CA GLY A 20 6.97 -5.39 12.65
C GLY A 20 5.51 -5.01 12.99
N LYS A 21 5.00 -3.89 12.47
CA LYS A 21 3.65 -3.40 12.79
C LYS A 21 2.63 -3.83 11.73
N PRO A 22 1.50 -4.45 12.11
CA PRO A 22 0.42 -4.75 11.18
C PRO A 22 -0.31 -3.46 10.75
N GLY A 23 -0.83 -3.47 9.53
CA GLY A 23 -1.63 -2.38 8.99
C GLY A 23 -2.20 -2.72 7.62
N VAL A 24 -2.67 -1.72 6.90
CA VAL A 24 -3.20 -1.84 5.54
C VAL A 24 -2.62 -0.78 4.62
N ALA A 25 -2.37 -1.14 3.37
CA ALA A 25 -2.05 -0.20 2.30
C ALA A 25 -3.36 0.28 1.66
N ALA A 26 -3.60 1.57 1.71
CA ALA A 26 -4.78 2.23 1.18
C ALA A 26 -4.63 2.55 -0.32
N VAL A 27 -4.91 1.56 -1.16
CA VAL A 27 -4.74 1.66 -2.61
C VAL A 27 -5.67 2.73 -3.20
N ASP A 28 -6.88 2.86 -2.64
CA ASP A 28 -7.86 3.90 -2.93
C ASP A 28 -7.37 5.34 -2.65
N GLN A 29 -6.30 5.49 -1.87
CA GLN A 29 -5.71 6.78 -1.50
C GLN A 29 -4.39 7.06 -2.22
N VAL A 30 -4.25 6.56 -3.45
CA VAL A 30 -3.07 6.83 -4.27
C VAL A 30 -2.90 8.34 -4.46
N ARG A 31 -1.68 8.82 -4.22
CA ARG A 31 -1.34 10.25 -4.35
C ARG A 31 0.07 10.47 -4.84
N THR A 32 0.35 11.64 -5.38
CA THR A 32 1.69 12.12 -5.67
C THR A 32 2.35 12.69 -4.41
N VAL A 33 3.66 12.54 -4.30
CA VAL A 33 4.48 13.19 -3.25
C VAL A 33 5.82 13.58 -3.86
N ASP A 34 6.40 14.68 -3.39
CA ASP A 34 7.75 15.06 -3.75
C ASP A 34 8.79 14.05 -3.22
N LYS A 35 9.87 13.83 -3.97
CA LYS A 35 10.92 12.85 -3.62
C LYS A 35 11.67 13.22 -2.34
N GLN A 36 11.84 14.50 -2.03
CA GLN A 36 12.48 14.98 -0.79
C GLN A 36 11.66 14.59 0.45
N ARG A 37 10.35 14.35 0.31
CA ARG A 37 9.51 13.86 1.42
C ARG A 37 9.75 12.39 1.75
N LEU A 38 10.47 11.65 0.91
CA LEU A 38 10.81 10.23 1.12
C LEU A 38 12.16 10.12 1.85
N VAL A 39 12.15 10.40 3.16
CA VAL A 39 13.37 10.56 3.97
C VAL A 39 14.05 9.24 4.38
N LYS A 40 13.34 8.10 4.38
CA LYS A 40 13.88 6.81 4.85
C LYS A 40 13.21 5.62 4.17
N LYS A 41 14.02 4.64 3.75
CA LYS A 41 13.54 3.32 3.33
C LYS A 41 13.35 2.41 4.55
N VAL A 42 12.15 1.88 4.74
CA VAL A 42 11.79 1.01 5.88
C VAL A 42 11.63 -0.46 5.51
N GLY A 43 11.66 -0.80 4.22
CA GLY A 43 11.53 -2.17 3.74
C GLY A 43 11.26 -2.25 2.24
N THR A 44 11.00 -3.48 1.79
CA THR A 44 10.62 -3.81 0.42
C THR A 44 9.43 -4.76 0.46
N VAL A 45 8.48 -4.59 -0.46
CA VAL A 45 7.28 -5.43 -0.54
C VAL A 45 7.62 -6.83 -1.07
N CYS A 46 7.19 -7.87 -0.37
CA CYS A 46 7.37 -9.27 -0.77
C CYS A 46 6.47 -9.66 -1.96
N GLY A 47 6.75 -10.79 -2.61
CA GLY A 47 6.06 -11.22 -3.84
C GLY A 47 4.53 -11.29 -3.71
N GLN A 48 4.02 -12.00 -2.69
CA GLN A 48 2.58 -12.14 -2.49
C GLN A 48 1.88 -10.80 -2.24
N MET A 49 2.45 -9.97 -1.35
CA MET A 49 1.88 -8.66 -1.05
C MET A 49 1.90 -7.75 -2.28
N ARG A 50 2.95 -7.84 -3.11
CA ARG A 50 3.05 -7.09 -4.37
C ARG A 50 1.95 -7.49 -5.34
N GLN A 51 1.70 -8.78 -5.50
CA GLN A 51 0.63 -9.26 -6.39
C GLN A 51 -0.75 -8.77 -5.90
N ASN A 52 -1.01 -8.83 -4.60
CA ASN A 52 -2.26 -8.34 -4.03
C ASN A 52 -2.43 -6.83 -4.26
N LEU A 53 -1.36 -6.05 -4.13
CA LEU A 53 -1.37 -4.60 -4.44
C LEU A 53 -1.63 -4.33 -5.92
N LEU A 54 -0.99 -5.07 -6.82
CA LEU A 54 -1.20 -4.91 -8.27
C LEU A 54 -2.63 -5.25 -8.67
N ASN A 55 -3.19 -6.33 -8.13
CA ASN A 55 -4.58 -6.72 -8.38
C ASN A 55 -5.56 -5.64 -7.87
N ALA A 56 -5.33 -5.12 -6.67
CA ALA A 56 -6.15 -4.05 -6.11
C ALA A 56 -6.05 -2.74 -6.91
N LEU A 57 -4.85 -2.39 -7.40
CA LEU A 57 -4.64 -1.24 -8.29
C LEU A 57 -5.38 -1.44 -9.62
N ALA A 58 -5.23 -2.60 -10.25
CA ALA A 58 -5.93 -2.91 -11.50
C ALA A 58 -7.45 -2.82 -11.32
N ALA A 59 -7.99 -3.41 -10.23
CA ALA A 59 -9.41 -3.35 -9.92
C ALA A 59 -9.92 -1.92 -9.66
N LEU A 60 -9.10 -1.05 -9.06
CA LEU A 60 -9.47 0.35 -8.80
C LEU A 60 -9.64 1.15 -10.11
N PHE A 61 -8.87 0.82 -11.14
CA PHE A 61 -8.86 1.53 -12.43
C PHE A 61 -9.55 0.78 -13.58
N ALA A 62 -10.18 -0.37 -13.31
CA ALA A 62 -10.86 -1.18 -14.33
C ALA A 62 -12.24 -0.62 -14.75
N ASN A 63 -12.53 0.65 -14.45
CA ASN A 63 -13.74 1.38 -14.85
C ASN A 63 -13.39 2.51 -15.80
#